data_AF-K3VCB7-F1
#
_entry.id   AF-K3VCB7-F1
#
_cell.length_a   1.000
_cell.length_b   1.000
_cell.length_c   1.000
_cell.angle_alpha   90.00
_cell.angle_beta   90.00
_cell.angle_gamma   90.00
#
_symmetry.space_group_name_H-M   'P 1'
#
loop_
_entity.id
_entity.type
_entity.pdbx_description
1 polymer ?
#
loop_
_entity_poly.entity_id
_entity_poly.type
_entity_poly.pdbx_seq_one_letter_code
_entity_poly.pdbx_strand_id
1 'polypeptide(L)'
;MTMERPILKDRCEHGSPDEIELERFQTPKEQPGSEQHHVYQSREESNLLFTSPSSPDKNPRLSASTNSTHHQESRPMGAQTLRKRPKHLRKGLIANLSRWFASVLFVIAIYVVLWHFSQQNVMGTGTKREFNALIIGLSLGLGMSITISLEAMAKEIRWWILELREWSKRETELILKAKDLTKVIQLTWETGSRSIRIYAITFVLLNLVSQIALAMLGLIYSTNTADSAAILKPGNVTVPDFSDLETARVLSSKSQALGAMRYTANRFVFQEWASRPKKYDLVVSTNRTVDATGNCRSWKVTKGGGGNEMSITIADDDRTEVNITAMNGVNQTTFMFDAAKDQGETWSEIAAFEASETSPWFYRCNISFGPVLNAYRKEHVLGVNITSLASSAIALQGYGASSLGPTNSNRQFQSYPAESTYGAPANGNTDKMGALVAAFSAGVVAVVGQAASTLIIPGLQPQNGVVLEVSKWAYVHLILGLSLAVQLLLGVGVAILANT
;
A
#
# COMPACT_ATOMS: atom_id res chain seq x y z
N MET A 1 -12.70 -40.16 57.26
CA MET A 1 -13.86 -40.40 56.38
C MET A 1 -13.52 -39.75 55.05
N THR A 2 -12.90 -40.55 54.20
CA THR A 2 -12.27 -40.21 52.92
C THR A 2 -13.31 -40.43 51.83
N MET A 3 -13.54 -39.45 50.97
CA MET A 3 -14.33 -39.62 49.76
C MET A 3 -13.50 -39.15 48.57
N GLU A 4 -12.90 -40.13 47.89
CA GLU A 4 -12.25 -40.00 46.60
C GLU A 4 -13.24 -40.23 45.45
N ARG A 5 -12.86 -39.66 44.28
CA ARG A 5 -13.06 -40.07 42.87
C ARG A 5 -14.03 -39.22 42.02
N PRO A 6 -13.88 -39.20 40.67
CA PRO A 6 -12.80 -39.76 39.85
C PRO A 6 -12.15 -38.80 38.84
N ILE A 7 -10.93 -39.16 38.47
CA ILE A 7 -10.17 -38.74 37.30
C ILE A 7 -10.85 -39.34 36.05
N LEU A 8 -11.07 -38.52 35.02
CA LEU A 8 -11.44 -38.96 33.68
C LEU A 8 -10.32 -38.56 32.71
N LYS A 9 -9.80 -39.58 32.01
CA LYS A 9 -8.68 -39.55 31.08
C LYS A 9 -9.22 -39.93 29.71
N ASP A 10 -8.86 -39.12 28.70
CA ASP A 10 -8.87 -39.33 27.23
C ASP A 10 -9.26 -37.98 26.58
N ARG A 11 -8.65 -37.46 25.52
CA ARG A 11 -7.95 -38.07 24.38
C ARG A 11 -7.04 -36.99 23.76
N CYS A 12 -5.79 -37.31 23.44
CA CYS A 12 -4.94 -36.45 22.64
C CYS A 12 -5.35 -36.55 21.16
N GLU A 13 -5.77 -35.45 20.55
CA GLU A 13 -5.82 -35.29 19.10
C GLU A 13 -4.76 -34.27 18.66
N HIS A 14 -3.90 -34.70 17.73
CA HIS A 14 -2.96 -33.87 16.99
C HIS A 14 -3.74 -32.98 16.00
N GLY A 15 -3.63 -31.66 16.15
CA GLY A 15 -4.03 -30.67 15.16
C GLY A 15 -2.86 -29.75 14.83
N SER A 16 -2.48 -29.73 13.55
CA SER A 16 -1.46 -28.87 12.92
C SER A 16 -1.86 -27.38 12.98
N PRO A 17 -0.92 -26.41 12.87
CA PRO A 17 -1.19 -25.01 13.13
C PRO A 17 -1.66 -24.29 11.86
N ASP A 18 -2.93 -23.90 11.82
CA ASP A 18 -3.47 -23.03 10.78
C ASP A 18 -3.92 -21.67 11.37
N GLU A 19 -3.53 -20.63 10.63
CA GLU A 19 -4.17 -19.32 10.46
C GLU A 19 -4.61 -18.54 11.70
N ILE A 20 -3.79 -17.54 12.05
CA ILE A 20 -4.25 -16.37 12.80
C ILE A 20 -5.01 -15.47 11.81
N GLU A 21 -6.33 -15.51 11.92
CA GLU A 21 -7.29 -14.65 11.24
C GLU A 21 -7.03 -13.17 11.59
N LEU A 22 -6.49 -12.41 10.64
CA LEU A 22 -6.30 -10.96 10.76
C LEU A 22 -7.63 -10.27 10.41
N GLU A 23 -8.36 -9.78 11.42
CA GLU A 23 -9.56 -8.99 11.22
C GLU A 23 -9.29 -7.75 10.37
N ARG A 24 -10.13 -7.59 9.35
CA ARG A 24 -10.04 -6.60 8.27
C ARG A 24 -10.64 -5.27 8.75
N PHE A 25 -9.82 -4.30 9.13
CA PHE A 25 -10.29 -2.92 9.34
C PHE A 25 -10.52 -2.23 7.99
N GLN A 26 -11.79 -2.04 7.64
CA GLN A 26 -12.24 -1.21 6.51
C GLN A 26 -12.17 0.28 6.88
N THR A 27 -11.36 1.05 6.14
CA THR A 27 -11.41 2.51 6.16
C THR A 27 -12.40 3.03 5.11
N PRO A 28 -13.25 4.04 5.43
CA PRO A 28 -14.09 4.72 4.46
C PRO A 28 -13.27 5.52 3.43
N LYS A 29 -13.74 5.53 2.17
CA LYS A 29 -13.19 6.32 1.06
C LYS A 29 -13.34 7.83 1.32
N GLU A 30 -12.23 8.55 1.33
CA GLU A 30 -12.23 10.01 1.16
C GLU A 30 -12.32 10.39 -0.34
N GLN A 31 -13.16 11.37 -0.62
CA GLN A 31 -13.35 12.01 -1.93
C GLN A 31 -12.28 13.11 -2.15
N PRO A 32 -11.88 13.40 -3.41
CA PRO A 32 -10.69 14.18 -3.70
C PRO A 32 -10.96 15.68 -3.76
N GLY A 33 -10.07 16.49 -3.18
CA GLY A 33 -10.09 17.94 -3.38
C GLY A 33 -8.94 18.67 -2.68
N SER A 34 -7.82 18.87 -3.38
CA SER A 34 -7.24 20.19 -3.65
C SER A 34 -5.90 20.02 -4.36
N GLU A 35 -5.79 20.63 -5.55
CA GLU A 35 -4.57 20.78 -6.33
C GLU A 35 -3.50 21.58 -5.56
N GLN A 36 -2.27 21.08 -5.56
CA GLN A 36 -1.09 21.91 -5.33
C GLN A 36 -0.15 21.81 -6.54
N HIS A 37 -0.14 22.90 -7.30
CA HIS A 37 0.81 23.18 -8.37
C HIS A 37 2.24 23.17 -7.84
N HIS A 38 3.09 22.29 -8.39
CA HIS A 38 4.54 22.48 -8.35
C HIS A 38 5.12 22.53 -9.77
N VAL A 39 5.55 23.74 -10.10
CA VAL A 39 6.30 24.16 -11.28
C VAL A 39 7.64 23.44 -11.33
N TYR A 40 7.94 22.77 -12.45
CA TYR A 40 9.31 22.36 -12.79
C TYR A 40 9.79 23.19 -13.98
N GLN A 41 10.81 24.00 -13.71
CA GLN A 41 11.48 24.89 -14.65
C GLN A 41 12.66 24.14 -15.26
N SER A 42 12.58 23.77 -16.54
CA SER A 42 13.71 23.25 -17.31
C SER A 42 14.56 24.43 -17.79
N ARG A 43 15.84 24.41 -17.40
CA ARG A 43 16.88 25.33 -17.88
C ARG A 43 17.57 24.70 -19.09
N GLU A 44 17.47 25.38 -20.23
CA GLU A 44 18.26 25.14 -21.44
C GLU A 44 19.74 25.40 -21.18
N GLU A 45 20.61 24.56 -21.74
CA GLU A 45 21.93 24.99 -22.21
C GLU A 45 22.18 24.37 -23.59
N SER A 46 22.42 25.27 -24.53
CA SER A 46 22.74 25.03 -25.93
C SER A 46 24.21 25.37 -26.20
N ASN A 47 24.70 24.85 -27.33
CA ASN A 47 25.89 25.24 -28.12
C ASN A 47 27.16 24.38 -27.93
N LEU A 48 28.00 24.12 -28.93
CA LEU A 48 28.02 24.26 -30.41
C LEU A 48 29.33 23.55 -30.88
N LEU A 49 29.32 23.04 -32.13
CA LEU A 49 30.41 23.01 -33.13
C LEU A 49 31.79 22.39 -32.81
N PHE A 50 32.23 21.44 -33.65
CA PHE A 50 33.47 21.59 -34.43
C PHE A 50 33.47 20.71 -35.70
N THR A 51 34.19 21.20 -36.71
CA THR A 51 34.11 20.85 -38.13
C THR A 51 35.47 20.30 -38.61
N SER A 52 35.45 19.23 -39.44
CA SER A 52 36.41 18.89 -40.54
C SER A 52 37.91 18.62 -40.25
N PRO A 53 38.75 18.13 -41.20
CA PRO A 53 38.52 17.34 -42.45
C PRO A 53 39.58 16.23 -42.80
N SER A 54 39.24 15.44 -43.83
CA SER A 54 40.07 14.98 -45.00
C SER A 54 41.22 13.94 -44.94
N SER A 55 41.08 12.96 -45.86
CA SER A 55 42.07 12.39 -46.85
C SER A 55 42.98 11.19 -46.46
N PRO A 56 43.60 10.46 -47.43
CA PRO A 56 43.01 9.68 -48.54
C PRO A 56 43.67 8.27 -48.74
N ASP A 57 43.19 7.58 -49.79
CA ASP A 57 43.94 6.66 -50.68
C ASP A 57 44.26 5.21 -50.25
N LYS A 58 43.73 4.25 -51.04
CA LYS A 58 44.52 3.37 -51.95
C LYS A 58 43.66 2.25 -52.55
N ASN A 59 43.52 2.28 -53.88
CA ASN A 59 43.31 1.10 -54.72
C ASN A 59 44.68 0.49 -55.09
N PRO A 60 44.75 -0.80 -55.46
CA PRO A 60 44.86 -1.12 -56.89
C PRO A 60 44.11 -2.39 -57.37
N ARG A 61 43.65 -2.31 -58.64
CA ARG A 61 43.69 -3.28 -59.78
C ARG A 61 44.05 -4.76 -59.49
N LEU A 62 43.53 -5.80 -60.19
CA LEU A 62 43.50 -6.03 -61.65
C LEU A 62 42.81 -7.39 -61.98
N SER A 63 42.56 -7.63 -63.27
CA SER A 63 42.16 -8.86 -64.02
C SER A 63 40.63 -9.04 -64.21
N ALA A 64 40.01 -8.83 -65.37
CA ALA A 64 40.27 -9.20 -66.77
C ALA A 64 40.08 -10.70 -67.07
N SER A 65 38.94 -11.04 -67.66
CA SER A 65 38.82 -12.12 -68.65
C SER A 65 37.64 -11.82 -69.59
N THR A 66 37.90 -12.06 -70.87
CA THR A 66 37.19 -11.59 -72.06
C THR A 66 36.39 -12.72 -72.71
N ASN A 67 35.47 -12.33 -73.61
CA ASN A 67 34.79 -13.11 -74.67
C ASN A 67 33.61 -14.00 -74.22
N SER A 68 32.48 -14.12 -74.94
CA SER A 68 32.20 -13.91 -76.37
C SER A 68 30.74 -13.55 -76.61
N THR A 69 30.51 -12.75 -77.65
CA THR A 69 29.23 -12.47 -78.33
C THR A 69 28.57 -13.70 -78.95
N HIS A 70 27.26 -13.84 -78.74
CA HIS A 70 26.35 -14.42 -79.73
C HIS A 70 25.02 -13.65 -79.68
N HIS A 71 24.73 -12.91 -80.75
CA HIS A 71 23.40 -12.40 -81.05
C HIS A 71 22.54 -13.58 -81.53
N GLN A 72 21.44 -13.86 -80.84
CA GLN A 72 20.26 -14.41 -81.52
C GLN A 72 18.99 -14.01 -80.76
N GLU A 73 18.29 -13.07 -81.36
CA GLU A 73 16.96 -12.62 -81.00
C GLU A 73 15.95 -13.73 -81.34
N SER A 74 15.27 -14.29 -80.32
CA SER A 74 14.01 -15.01 -80.51
C SER A 74 13.16 -14.95 -79.23
N ARG A 75 11.99 -14.30 -79.40
CA ARG A 75 10.71 -14.24 -78.64
C ARG A 75 10.55 -14.92 -77.26
N PRO A 76 9.69 -14.34 -76.38
CA PRO A 76 9.58 -14.71 -74.98
C PRO A 76 8.78 -16.01 -74.79
N MET A 77 9.46 -17.08 -74.40
CA MET A 77 8.85 -18.30 -73.88
C MET A 77 9.06 -18.32 -72.36
N GLY A 78 8.10 -17.76 -71.61
CA GLY A 78 8.24 -17.69 -70.15
C GLY A 78 6.98 -17.32 -69.37
N ALA A 79 5.81 -17.31 -70.01
CA ALA A 79 4.54 -16.98 -69.36
C ALA A 79 3.62 -18.20 -69.14
N GLN A 80 4.07 -19.42 -69.46
CA GLN A 80 3.18 -20.61 -69.49
C GLN A 80 3.46 -21.70 -68.44
N THR A 81 4.44 -21.55 -67.54
CA THR A 81 4.70 -22.54 -66.48
C THR A 81 4.30 -22.13 -65.07
N LEU A 82 3.59 -21.00 -64.90
CA LEU A 82 3.18 -20.50 -63.58
C LEU A 82 1.73 -20.86 -63.20
N ARG A 83 1.17 -21.94 -63.76
CA ARG A 83 -0.21 -22.35 -63.47
C ARG A 83 -0.25 -23.76 -62.89
N LYS A 84 -0.83 -23.83 -61.68
CA LYS A 84 -1.23 -25.00 -60.87
C LYS A 84 -0.25 -25.45 -59.80
N ARG A 85 -0.26 -24.73 -58.67
CA ARG A 85 0.13 -25.29 -57.36
C ARG A 85 -1.07 -26.01 -56.75
N PRO A 86 -0.90 -27.20 -56.13
CA PRO A 86 -1.98 -27.85 -55.39
C PRO A 86 -2.39 -27.00 -54.18
N LYS A 87 -3.70 -26.76 -54.05
CA LYS A 87 -4.33 -26.00 -52.96
C LYS A 87 -4.14 -26.76 -51.63
N HIS A 88 -3.13 -26.38 -50.86
CA HIS A 88 -2.91 -26.92 -49.51
C HIS A 88 -3.34 -25.92 -48.44
N LEU A 89 -4.57 -25.41 -48.54
CA LEU A 89 -5.22 -24.56 -47.53
C LEU A 89 -5.05 -25.12 -46.12
N ARG A 90 -5.24 -26.45 -45.97
CA ARG A 90 -5.08 -27.15 -44.68
C ARG A 90 -3.66 -27.00 -44.10
N LYS A 91 -2.62 -27.01 -44.93
CA LYS A 91 -1.21 -26.89 -44.49
C LYS A 91 -0.88 -25.46 -44.06
N GLY A 92 -1.37 -24.46 -44.80
CA GLY A 92 -1.21 -23.04 -44.44
C GLY A 92 -1.98 -22.68 -43.16
N LEU A 93 -3.23 -23.16 -43.05
CA LEU A 93 -4.07 -22.95 -41.87
C LEU A 93 -3.43 -23.57 -40.62
N ILE A 94 -2.95 -24.81 -40.68
CA ILE A 94 -2.26 -25.47 -39.55
C ILE A 94 -1.00 -24.70 -39.15
N ALA A 95 -0.22 -24.21 -40.12
CA ALA A 95 0.98 -23.43 -39.84
C ALA A 95 0.63 -22.11 -39.11
N ASN A 96 -0.40 -21.39 -39.56
CA ASN A 96 -0.84 -20.15 -38.90
C ASN A 96 -1.47 -20.40 -37.54
N LEU A 97 -2.24 -21.49 -37.39
CA LEU A 97 -2.81 -21.89 -36.09
C LEU A 97 -1.72 -22.24 -35.07
N SER A 98 -0.64 -22.90 -35.50
CA SER A 98 0.47 -23.25 -34.60
C SER A 98 1.20 -22.02 -34.05
N ARG A 99 1.38 -20.98 -34.87
CA ARG A 99 1.99 -19.70 -34.46
C ARG A 99 1.06 -18.89 -33.56
N TRP A 100 -0.23 -18.91 -33.88
CA TRP A 100 -1.24 -18.30 -33.03
C TRP A 100 -1.28 -18.99 -31.64
N PHE A 101 -1.21 -20.32 -31.60
CA PHE A 101 -1.14 -21.07 -30.34
C PHE A 101 0.10 -20.69 -29.50
N ALA A 102 1.25 -20.47 -30.14
CA ALA A 102 2.44 -19.97 -29.42
C ALA A 102 2.18 -18.61 -28.75
N SER A 103 1.51 -17.68 -29.43
CA SER A 103 1.08 -16.40 -28.82
C SER A 103 0.08 -16.60 -27.67
N VAL A 104 -0.86 -17.55 -27.80
CA VAL A 104 -1.82 -17.89 -26.74
C VAL A 104 -1.09 -18.36 -25.48
N LEU A 105 -0.05 -19.18 -25.60
CA LEU A 105 0.74 -19.63 -24.45
C LEU A 105 1.42 -18.47 -23.71
N PHE A 106 1.99 -17.50 -24.43
CA PHE A 106 2.55 -16.29 -23.82
C PHE A 106 1.47 -15.45 -23.12
N VAL A 107 0.30 -15.28 -23.73
CA VAL A 107 -0.82 -14.55 -23.13
C VAL A 107 -1.30 -15.21 -21.83
N ILE A 108 -1.43 -16.54 -21.83
CA ILE A 108 -1.80 -17.30 -20.63
C ILE A 108 -0.73 -17.11 -19.55
N ALA A 109 0.56 -17.21 -19.89
CA ALA A 109 1.65 -17.02 -18.93
C ALA A 109 1.64 -15.60 -18.32
N ILE A 110 1.44 -14.57 -19.14
CA ILE A 110 1.29 -13.18 -18.66
C ILE A 110 0.11 -13.06 -17.69
N TYR A 111 -1.03 -13.65 -18.05
CA TYR A 111 -2.23 -13.61 -17.21
C TYR A 111 -2.01 -14.32 -15.87
N VAL A 112 -1.36 -15.49 -15.88
CA VAL A 112 -1.03 -16.25 -14.67
C VAL A 112 -0.08 -15.47 -13.78
N VAL A 113 0.95 -14.82 -14.33
CA VAL A 113 1.87 -13.98 -13.55
C VAL A 113 1.12 -12.80 -12.93
N LEU A 114 0.33 -12.05 -13.71
CA LEU A 114 -0.45 -10.94 -13.17
C LEU A 114 -1.43 -11.40 -12.08
N TRP A 115 -2.13 -12.51 -12.29
CA TRP A 115 -3.07 -13.07 -11.32
C TRP A 115 -2.36 -13.52 -10.04
N HIS A 116 -1.28 -14.29 -10.14
CA HIS A 116 -0.55 -14.84 -8.99
C HIS A 116 0.02 -13.72 -8.11
N PHE A 117 0.66 -12.72 -8.71
CA PHE A 117 1.24 -11.61 -7.96
C PHE A 117 0.18 -10.60 -7.47
N SER A 118 -1.00 -10.53 -8.11
CA SER A 118 -2.13 -9.72 -7.63
C SER A 118 -2.79 -10.30 -6.37
N GLN A 119 -2.61 -11.58 -6.08
CA GLN A 119 -3.14 -12.23 -4.86
C GLN A 119 -2.19 -12.07 -3.66
N GLN A 120 -0.94 -11.63 -3.86
CA GLN A 120 -0.01 -11.44 -2.77
C GLN A 120 -0.26 -10.09 -2.07
N ASN A 121 -0.59 -10.15 -0.77
CA ASN A 121 -0.88 -8.96 0.04
C ASN A 121 0.32 -8.01 0.14
N VAL A 122 1.56 -8.53 0.15
CA VAL A 122 2.78 -7.71 0.22
C VAL A 122 3.93 -8.40 -0.51
N MET A 123 4.52 -7.73 -1.50
CA MET A 123 5.77 -8.16 -2.14
C MET A 123 6.98 -7.47 -1.52
N GLY A 124 8.00 -8.26 -1.21
CA GLY A 124 9.32 -7.74 -0.86
C GLY A 124 10.11 -7.27 -2.08
N THR A 125 11.30 -6.70 -1.83
CA THR A 125 12.18 -6.20 -2.90
C THR A 125 12.66 -7.28 -3.87
N GLY A 126 12.92 -8.50 -3.37
CA GLY A 126 13.30 -9.65 -4.20
C GLY A 126 12.15 -10.10 -5.11
N THR A 127 10.99 -10.38 -4.52
CA THR A 127 9.76 -10.76 -5.20
C THR A 127 9.31 -9.73 -6.25
N LYS A 128 9.46 -8.43 -5.95
CA LYS A 128 9.21 -7.34 -6.91
C LYS A 128 10.13 -7.44 -8.14
N ARG A 129 11.41 -7.74 -7.94
CA ARG A 129 12.38 -7.90 -9.04
C ARG A 129 12.03 -9.10 -9.92
N GLU A 130 11.62 -10.21 -9.30
CA GLU A 130 11.16 -11.41 -10.01
C GLU A 130 9.92 -11.12 -10.87
N PHE A 131 8.90 -10.48 -10.29
CA PHE A 131 7.70 -10.05 -11.02
C PHE A 131 8.07 -9.18 -12.23
N ASN A 132 8.88 -8.15 -12.02
CA ASN A 132 9.29 -7.23 -13.10
C ASN A 132 10.06 -7.97 -14.21
N ALA A 133 10.95 -8.91 -13.86
CA ALA A 133 11.68 -9.68 -14.85
C ALA A 133 10.75 -10.59 -15.67
N LEU A 134 9.82 -11.28 -15.02
CA LEU A 134 8.87 -12.18 -15.67
C LEU A 134 7.93 -11.44 -16.62
N ILE A 135 7.31 -10.34 -16.16
CA ILE A 135 6.33 -9.61 -16.97
C ILE A 135 6.96 -8.94 -18.19
N ILE A 136 8.16 -8.37 -18.04
CA ILE A 136 8.90 -7.78 -19.16
C ILE A 136 9.34 -8.88 -20.14
N GLY A 137 9.91 -9.97 -19.63
CA GLY A 137 10.38 -11.08 -20.46
C GLY A 137 9.26 -11.73 -21.28
N LEU A 138 8.12 -12.01 -20.64
CA LEU A 138 6.96 -12.60 -21.31
C LEU A 138 6.31 -11.64 -22.32
N SER A 139 6.26 -10.33 -22.02
CA SER A 139 5.71 -9.31 -22.94
C SER A 139 6.59 -9.15 -24.19
N LEU A 140 7.91 -9.15 -24.03
CA LEU A 140 8.85 -9.15 -25.16
C LEU A 140 8.74 -10.45 -25.99
N GLY A 141 8.59 -11.60 -25.32
CA GLY A 141 8.35 -12.90 -25.96
C GLY A 141 7.08 -12.90 -26.82
N LEU A 142 5.98 -12.37 -26.27
CA LEU A 142 4.72 -12.20 -27.00
C LEU A 142 4.89 -11.27 -28.21
N GLY A 143 5.58 -10.13 -28.05
CA GLY A 143 5.86 -9.20 -29.14
C GLY A 143 6.63 -9.84 -30.29
N MET A 144 7.68 -10.61 -29.96
CA MET A 144 8.45 -11.38 -30.95
C MET A 144 7.59 -12.44 -31.66
N SER A 145 6.74 -13.16 -30.93
CA SER A 145 5.82 -14.16 -31.51
C SER A 145 4.88 -13.54 -32.55
N ILE A 146 4.32 -12.35 -32.25
CA ILE A 146 3.45 -11.62 -33.17
C ILE A 146 4.20 -11.20 -34.43
N THR A 147 5.41 -10.64 -34.31
CA THR A 147 6.24 -10.26 -35.47
C THR A 147 6.58 -11.46 -36.36
N ILE A 148 7.00 -12.58 -35.77
CA ILE A 148 7.28 -13.83 -36.52
C ILE A 148 6.02 -14.31 -37.26
N SER A 149 4.85 -14.22 -36.62
CA SER A 149 3.57 -14.56 -37.24
C SER A 149 3.25 -13.65 -38.43
N LEU A 150 3.44 -12.33 -38.29
CA LEU A 150 3.19 -11.35 -39.34
C LEU A 150 4.12 -11.55 -40.55
N GLU A 151 5.41 -11.79 -40.31
CA GLU A 151 6.37 -12.11 -41.38
C GLU A 151 6.02 -13.40 -42.14
N ALA A 152 5.53 -14.43 -41.42
CA ALA A 152 5.07 -15.65 -42.06
C ALA A 152 3.85 -15.40 -42.95
N MET A 153 2.87 -14.63 -42.46
CA MET A 153 1.69 -14.24 -43.23
C MET A 153 2.04 -13.41 -44.48
N ALA A 154 3.01 -12.49 -44.38
CA ALA A 154 3.50 -11.71 -45.52
C ALA A 154 4.10 -12.60 -46.63
N LYS A 155 4.78 -13.69 -46.27
CA LYS A 155 5.32 -14.67 -47.23
C LYS A 155 4.23 -15.46 -47.93
N GLU A 156 3.14 -15.79 -47.22
CA GLU A 156 2.03 -16.56 -47.77
C GLU A 156 1.21 -15.73 -48.77
N ILE A 157 0.93 -14.46 -48.47
CA ILE A 157 0.14 -13.59 -49.35
C ILE A 157 0.92 -13.09 -50.58
N ARG A 158 2.25 -13.19 -50.56
CA ARG A 158 3.14 -12.68 -51.62
C ARG A 158 2.75 -13.14 -53.03
N TRP A 159 2.39 -14.41 -53.18
CA TRP A 159 2.03 -14.96 -54.49
C TRP A 159 0.67 -14.47 -54.96
N TRP A 160 -0.29 -14.34 -54.04
CA TRP A 160 -1.59 -13.75 -54.34
C TRP A 160 -1.48 -12.29 -54.81
N ILE A 161 -0.61 -11.50 -54.17
CA ILE A 161 -0.35 -10.11 -54.60
C ILE A 161 0.23 -10.06 -56.02
N LEU A 162 1.10 -11.01 -56.38
CA LEU A 162 1.67 -11.09 -57.73
C LEU A 162 0.65 -11.49 -58.79
N GLU A 163 -0.42 -12.19 -58.42
CA GLU A 163 -1.49 -12.60 -59.33
C GLU A 163 -2.53 -11.50 -59.59
N LEU A 164 -2.65 -10.51 -58.70
CA LEU A 164 -3.67 -9.45 -58.80
C LEU A 164 -3.46 -8.48 -59.98
N ARG A 165 -2.22 -8.28 -60.44
CA ARG A 165 -1.88 -7.27 -61.46
C ARG A 165 -0.52 -7.55 -62.09
N GLU A 166 -0.30 -7.10 -63.32
CA GLU A 166 1.04 -7.05 -63.93
C GLU A 166 1.90 -5.97 -63.26
N TRP A 167 3.01 -6.40 -62.65
CA TRP A 167 3.94 -5.56 -61.89
C TRP A 167 5.19 -5.21 -62.70
N SER A 168 5.81 -4.06 -62.44
CA SER A 168 7.11 -3.74 -63.03
C SER A 168 8.19 -4.68 -62.49
N LYS A 169 9.28 -4.90 -63.26
CA LYS A 169 10.36 -5.83 -62.88
C LYS A 169 10.99 -5.49 -61.51
N ARG A 170 11.13 -4.19 -61.20
CA ARG A 170 11.70 -3.69 -59.95
C ARG A 170 10.76 -3.91 -58.76
N GLU A 171 9.45 -3.68 -58.93
CA GLU A 171 8.44 -3.94 -57.89
C GLU A 171 8.30 -5.44 -57.60
N THR A 172 8.35 -6.28 -58.64
CA THR A 172 8.31 -7.74 -58.52
C THR A 172 9.49 -8.26 -57.70
N GLU A 173 10.70 -7.74 -57.92
CA GLU A 173 11.91 -8.10 -57.19
C GLU A 173 11.92 -7.59 -55.74
N LEU A 174 11.27 -6.47 -55.46
CA LEU A 174 11.09 -5.99 -54.09
C LEU A 174 10.04 -6.82 -53.32
N ILE A 175 8.94 -7.25 -53.96
CA ILE A 175 7.93 -8.16 -53.39
C ILE A 175 8.51 -9.58 -53.20
N LEU A 176 9.07 -10.16 -54.26
CA LEU A 176 10.42 -10.76 -54.32
C LEU A 176 11.27 -10.97 -53.05
N LYS A 177 11.58 -9.87 -52.37
CA LYS A 177 12.58 -9.82 -51.29
C LYS A 177 12.00 -9.30 -49.98
N ALA A 178 10.67 -9.08 -49.93
CA ALA A 178 9.90 -8.70 -48.75
C ALA A 178 9.77 -9.85 -47.71
N LYS A 179 10.90 -10.50 -47.41
CA LYS A 179 11.03 -11.48 -46.33
C LYS A 179 11.38 -10.80 -45.01
N ASP A 180 12.08 -9.67 -45.08
CA ASP A 180 12.60 -8.93 -43.93
C ASP A 180 11.85 -7.60 -43.79
N LEU A 181 11.49 -7.22 -42.56
CA LEU A 181 10.79 -5.97 -42.25
C LEU A 181 11.48 -4.74 -42.87
N THR A 182 12.82 -4.73 -42.91
CA THR A 182 13.63 -3.67 -43.53
C THR A 182 13.36 -3.53 -45.04
N LYS A 183 13.10 -4.64 -45.73
CA LYS A 183 12.77 -4.64 -47.16
C LYS A 183 11.33 -4.20 -47.42
N VAL A 184 10.41 -4.49 -46.48
CA VAL A 184 9.04 -3.96 -46.51
C VAL A 184 9.02 -2.45 -46.24
N ILE A 185 9.91 -1.94 -45.39
CA ILE A 185 10.11 -0.51 -45.13
C ILE A 185 10.73 0.19 -46.36
N GLN A 186 11.71 -0.43 -47.01
CA GLN A 186 12.27 0.08 -48.28
C GLN A 186 11.21 0.10 -49.38
N LEU A 187 10.39 -0.95 -49.46
CA LEU A 187 9.24 -1.01 -50.38
C LEU A 187 8.33 0.20 -50.14
N THR A 188 8.06 0.59 -48.90
CA THR A 188 7.15 1.73 -48.61
C THR A 188 7.58 3.06 -49.23
N TRP A 189 8.88 3.26 -49.42
CA TRP A 189 9.47 4.49 -49.95
C TRP A 189 9.74 4.45 -51.46
N GLU A 190 9.99 3.26 -52.03
CA GLU A 190 10.37 3.11 -53.44
C GLU A 190 9.20 2.84 -54.40
N THR A 191 8.03 2.37 -53.95
CA THR A 191 6.90 2.10 -54.89
C THR A 191 6.10 3.36 -55.24
N GLY A 192 5.80 3.53 -56.53
CA GLY A 192 4.83 4.51 -57.03
C GLY A 192 3.35 4.06 -56.93
N SER A 193 3.08 2.80 -56.58
CA SER A 193 1.72 2.25 -56.47
C SER A 193 1.08 2.56 -55.12
N ARG A 194 -0.08 3.24 -55.13
CA ARG A 194 -0.82 3.56 -53.89
C ARG A 194 -1.25 2.31 -53.12
N SER A 195 -1.59 1.22 -53.81
CA SER A 195 -2.12 0.00 -53.17
C SER A 195 -1.06 -0.79 -52.38
N ILE A 196 0.13 -1.02 -52.95
CA ILE A 196 1.24 -1.68 -52.23
C ILE A 196 1.70 -0.80 -51.07
N ARG A 197 1.78 0.51 -51.28
CA ARG A 197 2.18 1.46 -50.25
C ARG A 197 1.24 1.38 -49.04
N ILE A 198 -0.08 1.33 -49.26
CA ILE A 198 -1.06 1.14 -48.17
C ILE A 198 -0.83 -0.19 -47.46
N TYR A 199 -0.63 -1.29 -48.19
CA TYR A 199 -0.38 -2.61 -47.58
C TYR A 199 0.89 -2.62 -46.71
N ALA A 200 2.00 -2.08 -47.23
CA ALA A 200 3.27 -2.00 -46.51
C ALA A 200 3.19 -1.06 -45.29
N ILE A 201 2.50 0.08 -45.40
CA ILE A 201 2.25 0.97 -44.26
C ILE A 201 1.43 0.24 -43.19
N THR A 202 0.33 -0.41 -43.56
CA THR A 202 -0.52 -1.16 -42.61
C THR A 202 0.28 -2.27 -41.93
N PHE A 203 1.13 -2.98 -42.66
CA PHE A 203 1.99 -4.02 -42.09
C PHE A 203 2.98 -3.48 -41.04
N VAL A 204 3.63 -2.36 -41.34
CA VAL A 204 4.57 -1.70 -40.42
C VAL A 204 3.83 -1.15 -39.20
N LEU A 205 2.68 -0.50 -39.41
CA LEU A 205 1.85 0.02 -38.33
C LEU A 205 1.34 -1.08 -37.40
N LEU A 206 0.89 -2.22 -37.93
CA LEU A 206 0.43 -3.34 -37.12
C LEU A 206 1.54 -3.90 -36.22
N ASN A 207 2.77 -4.02 -36.74
CA ASN A 207 3.92 -4.43 -35.94
C ASN A 207 4.26 -3.40 -34.86
N LEU A 208 4.28 -2.11 -35.22
CA LEU A 208 4.59 -1.03 -34.29
C LEU A 208 3.54 -0.89 -33.18
N VAL A 209 2.26 -0.84 -33.55
CA VAL A 209 1.13 -0.72 -32.60
C VAL A 209 1.08 -1.91 -31.66
N SER A 210 1.35 -3.14 -32.14
CA SER A 210 1.39 -4.33 -31.28
C SER A 210 2.49 -4.22 -30.23
N GLN A 211 3.69 -3.75 -30.58
CA GLN A 211 4.78 -3.56 -29.62
C GLN A 211 4.50 -2.44 -28.62
N ILE A 212 3.93 -1.32 -29.07
CA ILE A 212 3.52 -0.21 -28.19
C ILE A 212 2.44 -0.69 -27.22
N ALA A 213 1.43 -1.42 -27.70
CA ALA A 213 0.35 -1.97 -26.86
C ALA A 213 0.89 -2.91 -25.77
N LEU A 214 1.86 -3.77 -26.11
CA LEU A 214 2.50 -4.66 -25.14
C LEU A 214 3.41 -3.91 -24.16
N ALA A 215 4.13 -2.87 -24.61
CA ALA A 215 4.91 -2.02 -23.71
C ALA A 215 4.02 -1.26 -22.72
N MET A 216 2.84 -0.81 -23.18
CA MET A 216 1.84 -0.15 -22.33
C MET A 216 1.24 -1.10 -21.28
N LEU A 217 1.39 -2.43 -21.42
CA LEU A 217 0.98 -3.37 -20.37
C LEU A 217 1.75 -3.15 -19.06
N GLY A 218 3.00 -2.67 -19.16
CA GLY A 218 3.81 -2.22 -18.02
C GLY A 218 3.28 -0.99 -17.28
N LEU A 219 2.36 -0.24 -17.88
CA LEU A 219 1.74 0.96 -17.31
C LEU A 219 0.35 0.69 -16.72
N ILE A 220 -0.23 -0.50 -16.95
CA ILE A 220 -1.60 -0.84 -16.53
C ILE A 220 -1.64 -1.34 -15.08
N TYR A 221 -0.53 -1.86 -14.58
CA TYR A 221 -0.38 -2.21 -13.18
C TYR A 221 0.45 -1.14 -12.46
N SER A 222 0.05 -0.80 -11.24
CA SER A 222 0.86 0.01 -10.33
C SER A 222 1.50 -0.87 -9.28
N THR A 223 2.74 -0.57 -8.91
CA THR A 223 3.38 -1.14 -7.72
C THR A 223 3.32 -0.10 -6.61
N ASN A 224 2.21 -0.05 -5.88
CA ASN A 224 1.98 0.90 -4.81
C ASN A 224 2.69 0.44 -3.53
N THR A 225 3.04 1.37 -2.63
CA THR A 225 3.51 1.00 -1.30
C THR A 225 2.39 0.30 -0.54
N ALA A 226 2.73 -0.72 0.22
CA ALA A 226 1.79 -1.37 1.13
C ALA A 226 1.58 -0.45 2.34
N ASP A 227 0.56 0.40 2.27
CA ASP A 227 0.27 1.36 3.34
C ASP A 227 -0.39 0.69 4.56
N SER A 228 -0.91 -0.54 4.39
CA SER A 228 -1.58 -1.32 5.44
C SER A 228 -0.73 -2.44 6.06
N ALA A 229 0.44 -2.75 5.49
CA ALA A 229 1.28 -3.84 5.97
C ALA A 229 2.78 -3.61 5.69
N ALA A 230 3.59 -3.67 6.74
CA ALA A 230 5.04 -3.60 6.64
C ALA A 230 5.66 -5.00 6.65
N ILE A 231 6.75 -5.18 5.92
CA ILE A 231 7.58 -6.38 6.02
C ILE A 231 8.52 -6.20 7.21
N LEU A 232 8.44 -7.11 8.17
CA LEU A 232 9.30 -7.10 9.35
C LEU A 232 10.58 -7.90 9.09
N LYS A 233 11.75 -7.32 9.37
CA LYS A 233 13.04 -8.02 9.33
C LYS A 233 13.83 -7.79 10.63
N PRO A 234 14.60 -8.78 11.12
CA PRO A 234 15.49 -8.55 12.25
C PRO A 234 16.43 -7.36 11.98
N GLY A 235 16.45 -6.40 12.89
CA GLY A 235 17.22 -5.16 12.75
C GLY A 235 16.99 -4.21 13.91
N ASN A 236 17.57 -3.01 13.83
CA ASN A 236 17.37 -2.01 14.87
C ASN A 236 16.05 -1.25 14.64
N VAL A 237 15.24 -1.19 15.69
CA VAL A 237 14.01 -0.41 15.77
C VAL A 237 14.22 0.75 16.71
N THR A 238 13.53 1.85 16.42
CA THR A 238 13.47 2.96 17.34
C THR A 238 12.15 2.88 18.11
N VAL A 239 12.23 3.08 19.42
CA VAL A 239 11.09 3.04 20.33
C VAL A 239 11.07 4.30 21.21
N PRO A 240 9.91 4.78 21.67
CA PRO A 240 9.87 5.81 22.71
C PRO A 240 10.42 5.27 24.03
N ASP A 241 11.15 6.09 24.77
CA ASP A 241 11.61 5.80 26.13
C ASP A 241 10.47 6.02 27.12
N PHE A 242 9.99 4.94 27.72
CA PHE A 242 8.96 4.97 28.75
C PHE A 242 9.53 4.76 30.16
N SER A 243 10.84 4.94 30.35
CA SER A 243 11.48 4.73 31.66
C SER A 243 11.14 5.85 32.65
N ASP A 244 11.04 7.11 32.18
CA ASP A 244 10.79 8.28 33.01
C ASP A 244 10.07 9.42 32.25
N LEU A 245 9.58 10.42 32.97
CA LEU A 245 8.87 11.58 32.43
C LEU A 245 9.83 12.71 32.04
N GLU A 246 9.90 13.03 30.76
CA GLU A 246 10.66 14.19 30.25
C GLU A 246 9.79 15.44 30.12
N THR A 247 9.91 16.39 31.05
CA THR A 247 9.04 17.59 31.10
C THR A 247 9.35 18.63 30.02
N ALA A 248 10.61 18.77 29.60
CA ALA A 248 11.04 19.81 28.66
C ALA A 248 10.47 19.62 27.23
N ARG A 249 10.22 18.38 26.80
CA ARG A 249 9.76 18.06 25.43
C ARG A 249 8.24 18.09 25.28
N VAL A 250 7.51 17.81 26.36
CA VAL A 250 6.04 17.89 26.38
C VAL A 250 5.56 19.31 26.11
N LEU A 251 6.27 20.32 26.62
CA LEU A 251 5.94 21.75 26.44
C LEU A 251 6.26 22.28 25.04
N SER A 252 7.19 21.67 24.29
CA SER A 252 7.55 22.11 22.93
C SER A 252 6.84 21.33 21.82
N SER A 253 6.14 20.25 22.16
CA SER A 253 5.46 19.40 21.18
C SER A 253 4.13 20.04 20.76
N LYS A 254 3.99 20.34 19.46
CA LYS A 254 2.68 20.63 18.85
C LYS A 254 1.93 19.31 18.68
N SER A 255 1.48 18.70 19.78
CA SER A 255 0.83 17.41 19.75
C SER A 255 -0.52 17.53 19.02
N GLN A 256 -0.63 16.89 17.85
CA GLN A 256 -1.93 16.60 17.24
C GLN A 256 -2.57 15.45 18.03
N ALA A 257 -3.16 15.80 19.17
CA ALA A 257 -3.86 14.89 20.09
C ALA A 257 -4.96 14.04 19.40
N LEU A 258 -5.39 14.42 18.18
CA LEU A 258 -6.42 13.73 17.40
C LEU A 258 -6.02 12.29 16.98
N GLY A 259 -4.73 12.02 16.77
CA GLY A 259 -4.23 10.68 16.46
C GLY A 259 -4.19 9.74 17.67
N ALA A 260 -3.89 10.29 18.86
CA ALA A 260 -3.89 9.55 20.13
C ALA A 260 -5.30 9.19 20.61
N MET A 261 -6.30 10.04 20.31
CA MET A 261 -7.71 9.78 20.66
C MET A 261 -8.33 8.59 19.90
N ARG A 262 -7.74 8.13 18.78
CA ARG A 262 -8.29 7.01 18.01
C ARG A 262 -8.05 5.63 18.65
N TYR A 263 -7.23 5.54 19.71
CA TYR A 263 -6.84 4.28 20.35
C TYR A 263 -7.36 4.08 21.78
N THR A 264 -8.01 5.04 22.41
CA THR A 264 -8.33 4.96 23.86
C THR A 264 -9.66 4.26 24.15
N ALA A 265 -9.71 2.95 23.93
CA ALA A 265 -10.62 2.06 24.64
C ALA A 265 -9.85 1.44 25.82
N ASN A 266 -9.58 2.25 26.86
CA ASN A 266 -8.88 1.83 28.10
C ASN A 266 -7.52 1.11 27.89
N ARG A 267 -6.95 1.15 26.69
CA ARG A 267 -5.80 0.35 26.28
C ARG A 267 -4.90 1.19 25.38
N PHE A 268 -3.60 1.08 25.60
CA PHE A 268 -2.59 1.72 24.75
C PHE A 268 -1.78 0.67 24.00
N VAL A 269 -1.58 0.90 22.70
CA VAL A 269 -0.80 0.03 21.81
C VAL A 269 0.53 0.72 21.49
N PHE A 270 1.64 0.04 21.75
CA PHE A 270 2.97 0.61 21.53
C PHE A 270 3.33 0.59 20.05
N GLN A 271 4.02 1.64 19.60
CA GLN A 271 4.46 1.81 18.22
C GLN A 271 5.99 1.77 18.13
N GLU A 272 6.50 1.26 17.01
CA GLU A 272 7.92 1.22 16.67
C GLU A 272 8.14 1.79 15.28
N TRP A 273 9.33 2.33 15.02
CA TRP A 273 9.69 2.79 13.69
C TRP A 273 11.09 2.36 13.26
N ALA A 274 11.31 2.35 11.95
CA ALA A 274 12.61 2.00 11.38
C ALA A 274 13.71 2.97 11.86
N SER A 275 14.85 2.43 12.32
CA SER A 275 16.02 3.25 12.66
C SER A 275 16.48 4.09 11.45
N ARG A 276 16.70 5.39 11.67
CA ARG A 276 17.19 6.38 10.68
C ARG A 276 18.47 5.89 9.97
N PRO A 277 18.71 6.24 8.68
CA PRO A 277 18.27 7.47 8.01
C PRO A 277 17.42 7.15 6.77
N LYS A 278 16.09 7.15 6.92
CA LYS A 278 15.21 7.18 5.74
C LYS A 278 14.37 8.46 5.80
N LYS A 279 14.11 9.02 4.62
CA LYS A 279 13.39 10.29 4.39
C LYS A 279 11.92 10.26 4.86
N TYR A 280 11.46 9.11 5.37
CA TYR A 280 10.14 8.85 5.92
C TYR A 280 10.29 7.91 7.13
N ASP A 281 9.58 8.21 8.22
CA ASP A 281 9.49 7.34 9.40
C ASP A 281 8.37 6.33 9.13
N LEU A 282 8.73 5.06 8.87
CA LEU A 282 7.74 3.98 8.80
C LEU A 282 7.40 3.55 10.22
N VAL A 283 6.21 3.94 10.69
CA VAL A 283 5.69 3.62 12.02
C VAL A 283 4.77 2.39 11.92
N VAL A 284 4.96 1.42 12.81
CA VAL A 284 4.14 0.22 12.91
C VAL A 284 3.64 0.04 14.33
N SER A 285 2.38 -0.34 14.48
CA SER A 285 1.84 -0.80 15.76
C SER A 285 2.37 -2.20 16.08
N THR A 286 2.79 -2.40 17.31
CA THR A 286 3.27 -3.71 17.80
C THR A 286 2.14 -4.52 18.41
N ASN A 287 2.43 -5.76 18.77
CA ASN A 287 1.55 -6.58 19.62
C ASN A 287 1.68 -6.23 21.12
N ARG A 288 2.47 -5.21 21.49
CA ARG A 288 2.65 -4.79 22.89
C ARG A 288 1.56 -3.82 23.26
N THR A 289 1.00 -4.02 24.45
CA THR A 289 -0.14 -3.24 24.93
C THR A 289 -0.16 -3.15 26.43
N VAL A 290 -0.71 -2.05 26.94
CA VAL A 290 -0.99 -1.85 28.36
C VAL A 290 -2.44 -1.44 28.54
N ASP A 291 -3.10 -2.06 29.51
CA ASP A 291 -4.50 -1.77 29.83
C ASP A 291 -4.56 -0.90 31.10
N ALA A 292 -5.40 0.11 31.04
CA ALA A 292 -5.80 0.95 32.17
C ALA A 292 -7.21 0.53 32.61
N THR A 293 -7.44 0.41 33.91
CA THR A 293 -8.75 0.02 34.46
C THR A 293 -9.20 1.03 35.49
N GLY A 294 -10.47 1.42 35.44
CA GLY A 294 -11.09 2.31 36.42
C GLY A 294 -12.24 1.60 37.11
N ASN A 295 -12.09 1.25 38.38
CA ASN A 295 -13.14 0.65 39.19
C ASN A 295 -13.75 1.70 40.12
N CYS A 296 -15.01 2.06 39.88
CA CYS A 296 -15.68 3.14 40.59
C CYS A 296 -16.80 2.65 41.50
N ARG A 297 -16.98 3.37 42.60
CA ARG A 297 -18.19 3.33 43.45
C ARG A 297 -18.87 4.68 43.37
N SER A 298 -20.20 4.70 43.40
CA SER A 298 -20.99 5.93 43.32
C SER A 298 -21.98 6.05 44.47
N TRP A 299 -22.25 7.28 44.87
CA TRP A 299 -23.24 7.63 45.88
C TRP A 299 -24.00 8.87 45.44
N LYS A 300 -25.31 8.88 45.69
CA LYS A 300 -26.13 10.07 45.45
C LYS A 300 -25.79 11.12 46.51
N VAL A 301 -25.72 12.39 46.12
CA VAL A 301 -25.48 13.48 47.06
C VAL A 301 -26.82 14.00 47.59
N THR A 302 -26.93 14.14 48.91
CA THR A 302 -28.17 14.53 49.61
C THR A 302 -28.15 15.97 50.13
N LYS A 303 -26.96 16.54 50.35
CA LYS A 303 -26.73 17.95 50.71
C LYS A 303 -25.45 18.46 50.03
N GLY A 304 -25.40 19.76 49.72
CA GLY A 304 -24.25 20.39 49.04
C GLY A 304 -24.13 20.09 47.55
N GLY A 305 -25.16 19.49 46.93
CA GLY A 305 -25.13 19.03 45.54
C GLY A 305 -24.94 20.12 44.47
N GLY A 306 -25.26 21.37 44.80
CA GLY A 306 -25.10 22.52 43.90
C GLY A 306 -23.64 22.94 43.66
N GLY A 307 -22.68 22.36 44.38
CA GLY A 307 -21.25 22.67 44.20
C GLY A 307 -20.82 24.07 44.66
N ASN A 308 -21.64 24.71 45.49
CA ASN A 308 -21.38 26.02 46.11
C ASN A 308 -20.93 25.91 47.58
N GLU A 309 -20.78 24.70 48.10
CA GLU A 309 -20.41 24.39 49.48
C GLU A 309 -19.12 23.57 49.48
N MET A 310 -18.26 23.72 50.50
CA MET A 310 -17.00 22.96 50.60
C MET A 310 -17.19 21.54 51.17
N SER A 311 -18.41 21.19 51.58
CA SER A 311 -18.74 19.84 52.03
C SER A 311 -20.04 19.37 51.38
N ILE A 312 -20.12 18.06 51.16
CA ILE A 312 -21.30 17.38 50.64
C ILE A 312 -21.66 16.22 51.55
N THR A 313 -22.94 15.87 51.64
CA THR A 313 -23.39 14.67 52.36
C THR A 313 -23.79 13.61 51.35
N ILE A 314 -23.13 12.45 51.37
CA ILE A 314 -23.45 11.34 50.46
C ILE A 314 -24.49 10.40 51.08
N ALA A 315 -25.26 9.73 50.23
CA ALA A 315 -26.23 8.71 50.63
C ALA A 315 -25.55 7.34 50.80
N ASP A 316 -24.62 7.23 51.73
CA ASP A 316 -24.14 5.96 52.28
C ASP A 316 -24.88 5.64 53.60
N ASP A 317 -24.55 4.49 54.20
CA ASP A 317 -25.22 4.02 55.42
C ASP A 317 -25.04 5.00 56.60
N ASP A 318 -23.91 5.70 56.65
CA ASP A 318 -23.53 6.63 57.73
C ASP A 318 -23.83 8.11 57.43
N ARG A 319 -24.34 8.43 56.24
CA ARG A 319 -24.51 9.81 55.74
C ARG A 319 -23.22 10.63 55.87
N THR A 320 -22.13 10.07 55.36
CA THR A 320 -20.79 10.63 55.46
C THR A 320 -20.73 12.02 54.85
N GLU A 321 -20.11 12.94 55.58
CA GLU A 321 -19.75 14.27 55.07
C GLU A 321 -18.38 14.19 54.37
N VAL A 322 -18.34 14.63 53.11
CA VAL A 322 -17.13 14.61 52.28
C VAL A 322 -16.74 16.05 51.96
N ASN A 323 -15.50 16.42 52.28
CA ASN A 323 -14.96 17.72 51.90
C ASN A 323 -14.57 17.72 50.41
N ILE A 324 -15.14 18.66 49.66
CA ILE A 324 -14.75 18.91 48.27
C ILE A 324 -13.62 19.94 48.23
N THR A 325 -12.78 19.86 47.20
CA THR A 325 -11.53 20.65 47.12
C THR A 325 -11.75 22.02 46.47
N ALA A 326 -12.90 22.23 45.81
CA ALA A 326 -13.25 23.48 45.16
C ALA A 326 -14.77 23.68 45.04
N MET A 327 -15.21 24.94 45.13
CA MET A 327 -16.59 25.38 44.88
C MET A 327 -16.69 25.99 43.49
N ASN A 328 -17.01 25.18 42.50
CA ASN A 328 -17.06 25.66 41.11
C ASN A 328 -18.49 25.90 40.62
N GLY A 329 -19.51 25.54 41.40
CA GLY A 329 -20.93 25.62 41.01
C GLY A 329 -21.42 24.39 40.24
N VAL A 330 -22.62 24.50 39.65
CA VAL A 330 -23.32 23.40 38.97
C VAL A 330 -22.81 23.14 37.55
N ASN A 331 -23.28 22.03 36.94
CA ASN A 331 -23.02 21.65 35.55
C ASN A 331 -21.53 21.43 35.23
N GLN A 332 -20.84 20.73 36.14
CA GLN A 332 -19.47 20.28 35.90
C GLN A 332 -19.15 19.07 36.74
N THR A 333 -18.10 18.36 36.32
CA THR A 333 -17.50 17.29 37.11
C THR A 333 -16.15 17.75 37.63
N THR A 334 -15.99 17.69 38.95
CA THR A 334 -14.72 18.01 39.63
C THR A 334 -14.03 16.72 40.05
N PHE A 335 -12.87 16.45 39.46
CA PHE A 335 -12.01 15.35 39.84
C PHE A 335 -11.01 15.82 40.89
N MET A 336 -10.73 15.00 41.89
CA MET A 336 -9.92 15.34 43.05
C MET A 336 -8.97 14.20 43.36
N PHE A 337 -7.74 14.56 43.70
CA PHE A 337 -6.67 13.63 44.08
C PHE A 337 -6.01 14.10 45.38
N ASP A 338 -5.78 13.16 46.29
CA ASP A 338 -5.09 13.41 47.55
C ASP A 338 -3.83 12.54 47.62
N ALA A 339 -2.68 13.16 47.38
CA ALA A 339 -1.38 12.50 47.38
C ALA A 339 -0.95 12.05 48.79
N ALA A 340 -1.61 12.51 49.85
CA ALA A 340 -1.32 12.07 51.22
C ALA A 340 -2.02 10.75 51.60
N LYS A 341 -2.97 10.28 50.77
CA LYS A 341 -3.63 8.99 50.95
C LYS A 341 -2.78 7.85 50.41
N ASP A 342 -3.20 6.61 50.70
CA ASP A 342 -2.57 5.42 50.13
C ASP A 342 -2.71 5.42 48.61
N GLN A 343 -1.59 5.30 47.91
CA GLN A 343 -1.48 5.28 46.45
C GLN A 343 -0.42 4.25 46.08
N GLY A 344 -0.57 3.63 44.90
CA GLY A 344 0.38 2.64 44.41
C GLY A 344 1.32 3.18 43.34
N GLU A 345 2.34 2.38 43.04
CA GLU A 345 3.24 2.62 41.90
C GLU A 345 2.50 2.57 40.55
N THR A 346 1.47 1.72 40.46
CA THR A 346 0.69 1.49 39.23
C THR A 346 -0.77 1.87 39.36
N TRP A 347 -1.20 2.44 40.49
CA TRP A 347 -2.60 2.76 40.73
C TRP A 347 -2.78 4.00 41.59
N SER A 348 -3.94 4.65 41.44
CA SER A 348 -4.34 5.77 42.28
C SER A 348 -5.83 5.76 42.57
N GLU A 349 -6.22 6.19 43.78
CA GLU A 349 -7.61 6.54 44.07
C GLU A 349 -7.84 8.03 43.82
N ILE A 350 -8.85 8.32 43.01
CA ILE A 350 -9.39 9.67 42.84
C ILE A 350 -10.86 9.73 43.29
N ALA A 351 -11.32 10.94 43.58
CA ALA A 351 -12.73 11.22 43.75
C ALA A 351 -13.26 12.06 42.58
N ALA A 352 -14.53 11.88 42.23
CA ALA A 352 -15.22 12.72 41.26
C ALA A 352 -16.54 13.22 41.84
N PHE A 353 -16.85 14.49 41.63
CA PHE A 353 -18.10 15.10 42.08
C PHE A 353 -18.81 15.76 40.89
N GLU A 354 -19.98 15.22 40.54
CA GLU A 354 -20.91 15.77 39.57
C GLU A 354 -21.85 16.75 40.27
N ALA A 355 -21.58 18.05 40.11
CA ALA A 355 -22.38 19.10 40.72
C ALA A 355 -23.65 19.37 39.89
N SER A 356 -24.82 19.32 40.55
CA SER A 356 -26.12 19.48 39.91
C SER A 356 -27.18 19.88 40.93
N GLU A 357 -28.10 20.76 40.55
CA GLU A 357 -29.28 21.09 41.36
C GLU A 357 -30.27 19.93 41.49
N THR A 358 -30.30 19.03 40.48
CA THR A 358 -31.37 18.03 40.35
C THR A 358 -30.88 16.61 40.55
N SER A 359 -29.64 16.29 40.17
CA SER A 359 -29.10 14.92 40.23
C SER A 359 -27.59 14.91 40.49
N PRO A 360 -27.14 15.35 41.68
CA PRO A 360 -25.73 15.35 42.05
C PRO A 360 -25.24 13.97 42.47
N TRP A 361 -24.03 13.61 42.03
CA TRP A 361 -23.40 12.30 42.29
C TRP A 361 -21.95 12.45 42.72
N PHE A 362 -21.52 11.56 43.60
CA PHE A 362 -20.14 11.47 44.07
C PHE A 362 -19.58 10.08 43.77
N TYR A 363 -18.31 10.02 43.37
CA TYR A 363 -17.62 8.79 43.01
C TYR A 363 -16.28 8.69 43.72
N ARG A 364 -15.88 7.44 44.00
CA ARG A 364 -14.49 7.07 44.28
C ARG A 364 -14.06 6.03 43.26
N CYS A 365 -12.97 6.31 42.57
CA CYS A 365 -12.47 5.45 41.50
C CYS A 365 -11.04 5.04 41.79
N ASN A 366 -10.79 3.74 41.78
CA ASN A 366 -9.44 3.20 41.77
C ASN A 366 -9.02 2.97 40.31
N ILE A 367 -8.01 3.69 39.87
CA ILE A 367 -7.48 3.66 38.52
C ILE A 367 -6.13 2.95 38.56
N SER A 368 -5.96 1.89 37.77
CA SER A 368 -4.74 1.09 37.77
C SER A 368 -4.27 0.70 36.38
N PHE A 369 -2.96 0.49 36.23
CA PHE A 369 -2.35 -0.08 35.04
C PHE A 369 -1.99 -1.55 35.25
N GLY A 370 -2.34 -2.38 34.28
CA GLY A 370 -1.82 -3.75 34.17
C GLY A 370 -0.36 -3.77 33.72
N PRO A 371 0.29 -4.95 33.74
CA PRO A 371 1.61 -5.11 33.13
C PRO A 371 1.54 -4.88 31.61
N VAL A 372 2.65 -4.42 31.01
CA VAL A 372 2.76 -4.37 29.55
C VAL A 372 2.80 -5.78 29.00
N LEU A 373 1.75 -6.18 28.28
CA LEU A 373 1.68 -7.47 27.61
C LEU A 373 2.70 -7.52 26.46
N ASN A 374 3.30 -8.68 26.25
CA ASN A 374 4.36 -8.91 25.25
C ASN A 374 5.62 -8.04 25.45
N ALA A 375 5.91 -7.61 26.68
CA ALA A 375 7.18 -7.01 27.04
C ALA A 375 8.26 -8.09 27.27
N TYR A 376 9.29 -8.10 26.42
CA TYR A 376 10.40 -9.07 26.48
C TYR A 376 11.71 -8.45 26.97
N ARG A 377 11.73 -7.13 27.19
CA ARG A 377 12.91 -6.34 27.53
C ARG A 377 12.53 -5.22 28.49
N LYS A 378 13.50 -4.68 29.22
CA LYS A 378 13.27 -3.57 30.16
C LYS A 378 12.75 -2.31 29.46
N GLU A 379 13.21 -2.05 28.23
CA GLU A 379 12.78 -0.91 27.41
C GLU A 379 11.34 -1.05 26.90
N HIS A 380 10.70 -2.22 27.09
CA HIS A 380 9.30 -2.42 26.73
C HIS A 380 8.33 -2.15 27.88
N VAL A 381 8.84 -1.94 29.10
CA VAL A 381 8.03 -1.74 30.30
C VAL A 381 7.73 -0.25 30.49
N LEU A 382 6.58 0.04 31.10
CA LEU A 382 6.19 1.40 31.48
C LEU A 382 6.77 1.75 32.86
N GLY A 383 7.46 2.87 32.96
CA GLY A 383 8.06 3.35 34.21
C GLY A 383 7.03 3.77 35.25
N VAL A 384 7.37 3.58 36.52
CA VAL A 384 6.51 3.89 37.68
C VAL A 384 6.10 5.36 37.72
N ASN A 385 7.00 6.26 37.34
CA ASN A 385 6.71 7.70 37.30
C ASN A 385 5.60 8.02 36.29
N ILE A 386 5.49 7.26 35.21
CA ILE A 386 4.44 7.42 34.21
C ILE A 386 3.13 6.84 34.72
N THR A 387 3.14 5.61 35.26
CA THR A 387 1.91 4.95 35.72
C THR A 387 1.26 5.67 36.89
N SER A 388 2.03 6.05 37.91
CA SER A 388 1.54 6.75 39.10
C SER A 388 1.00 8.14 38.79
N LEU A 389 1.61 8.86 37.83
CA LEU A 389 1.08 10.14 37.37
C LEU A 389 -0.16 9.96 36.49
N ALA A 390 -0.10 9.03 35.53
CA ALA A 390 -1.19 8.83 34.58
C ALA A 390 -2.48 8.34 35.26
N SER A 391 -2.40 7.55 36.33
CA SER A 391 -3.57 7.08 37.09
C SER A 391 -4.30 8.19 37.82
N SER A 392 -3.64 9.30 38.15
CA SER A 392 -4.25 10.44 38.86
C SER A 392 -4.44 11.68 37.97
N ALA A 393 -3.88 11.68 36.75
CA ALA A 393 -3.72 12.83 35.88
C ALA A 393 -4.99 13.64 35.60
N ILE A 394 -6.17 13.00 35.54
CA ILE A 394 -7.44 13.71 35.30
C ILE A 394 -7.78 14.72 36.41
N ALA A 395 -7.21 14.55 37.61
CA ALA A 395 -7.41 15.43 38.75
C ALA A 395 -6.23 16.38 39.01
N LEU A 396 -5.17 16.33 38.21
CA LEU A 396 -3.94 17.09 38.46
C LEU A 396 -3.97 18.45 37.75
N GLN A 397 -3.53 19.48 38.48
CA GLN A 397 -3.34 20.86 37.97
C GLN A 397 -1.87 21.30 37.97
N GLY A 398 -1.01 20.53 38.65
CA GLY A 398 0.34 20.95 39.00
C GLY A 398 0.36 21.64 40.37
N TYR A 399 1.43 21.38 41.14
CA TYR A 399 1.58 21.93 42.48
C TYR A 399 1.71 23.47 42.44
N GLY A 400 0.84 24.16 43.18
CA GLY A 400 0.85 25.62 43.29
C GLY A 400 0.12 26.40 42.19
N ALA A 401 -0.62 25.71 41.30
CA ALA A 401 -1.33 26.34 40.19
C ALA A 401 -2.72 26.91 40.56
N SER A 402 -3.31 26.54 41.70
CA SER A 402 -4.68 26.91 42.04
C SER A 402 -4.73 28.17 42.92
N SER A 403 -5.34 29.25 42.41
CA SER A 403 -5.71 30.45 43.20
C SER A 403 -7.04 30.28 43.97
N LEU A 404 -7.77 29.19 43.71
CA LEU A 404 -9.15 28.92 44.19
C LEU A 404 -9.26 27.65 45.06
N GLY A 405 -8.13 26.98 45.35
CA GLY A 405 -8.07 25.71 46.10
C GLY A 405 -7.31 25.82 47.42
N PRO A 406 -7.25 24.74 48.21
CA PRO A 406 -6.48 24.72 49.46
C PRO A 406 -4.99 24.95 49.21
N THR A 407 -4.35 25.73 50.07
CA THR A 407 -2.88 25.97 50.10
C THR A 407 -2.04 24.73 50.43
N ASN A 408 -2.70 23.58 50.64
CA ASN A 408 -2.08 22.31 50.94
C ASN A 408 -1.57 21.66 49.66
N SER A 409 -0.25 21.46 49.55
CA SER A 409 0.38 20.86 48.37
C SER A 409 -0.20 19.50 47.98
N ASN A 410 -0.65 18.69 48.95
CA ASN A 410 -1.00 17.30 48.71
C ASN A 410 -2.35 17.08 48.03
N ARG A 411 -3.24 18.07 47.99
CA ARG A 411 -4.56 17.94 47.33
C ARG A 411 -4.57 18.70 46.03
N GLN A 412 -4.93 18.01 44.97
CA GLN A 412 -5.14 18.59 43.64
C GLN A 412 -6.55 18.29 43.18
N PHE A 413 -7.07 19.15 42.33
CA PHE A 413 -8.35 18.93 41.68
C PHE A 413 -8.30 19.50 40.27
N GLN A 414 -9.19 19.05 39.41
CA GLN A 414 -9.45 19.69 38.12
C GLN A 414 -10.94 19.56 37.82
N SER A 415 -11.54 20.65 37.36
CA SER A 415 -12.95 20.68 36.97
C SER A 415 -13.10 20.78 35.47
N TYR A 416 -14.08 20.05 34.95
CA TYR A 416 -14.43 20.02 33.54
C TYR A 416 -15.93 20.34 33.38
N PRO A 417 -16.30 21.31 32.52
CA PRO A 417 -17.70 21.64 32.26
C PRO A 417 -18.50 20.45 31.74
N ALA A 418 -19.79 20.36 32.09
CA ALA A 418 -20.66 19.24 31.72
C ALA A 418 -20.82 19.05 30.20
N GLU A 419 -20.57 20.09 29.42
CA GLU A 419 -20.61 20.05 27.95
C GLU A 419 -19.33 19.44 27.35
N SER A 420 -18.27 19.26 28.14
CA SER A 420 -17.02 18.66 27.69
C SER A 420 -17.02 17.14 27.81
N THR A 421 -16.14 16.46 27.05
CA THR A 421 -16.01 15.00 27.07
C THR A 421 -15.74 14.44 28.46
N TYR A 422 -14.90 15.11 29.26
CA TYR A 422 -14.51 14.64 30.60
C TYR A 422 -15.41 15.16 31.72
N GLY A 423 -16.17 16.24 31.47
CA GLY A 423 -17.09 16.80 32.45
C GLY A 423 -18.52 16.28 32.36
N ALA A 424 -18.87 15.59 31.27
CA ALA A 424 -20.21 15.07 31.04
C ALA A 424 -20.66 14.10 32.16
N PRO A 425 -21.86 14.30 32.73
CA PRO A 425 -22.29 13.51 33.88
C PRO A 425 -22.48 12.03 33.52
N ALA A 426 -22.02 11.15 34.42
CA ALA A 426 -22.28 9.73 34.39
C ALA A 426 -23.56 9.34 35.15
N ASN A 427 -24.18 10.26 35.91
CA ASN A 427 -25.49 10.08 36.55
C ASN A 427 -25.56 8.84 37.47
N GLY A 428 -24.52 8.62 38.24
CA GLY A 428 -24.34 7.47 39.13
C GLY A 428 -23.79 6.21 38.46
N ASN A 429 -23.62 6.18 37.14
CA ASN A 429 -23.13 5.01 36.41
C ASN A 429 -21.61 4.82 36.62
N THR A 430 -21.25 3.80 37.38
CA THR A 430 -19.86 3.47 37.75
C THR A 430 -19.04 2.96 36.57
N ASP A 431 -19.64 2.20 35.64
CA ASP A 431 -18.92 1.66 34.49
C ASP A 431 -18.56 2.77 33.50
N LYS A 432 -19.48 3.72 33.29
CA LYS A 432 -19.25 4.89 32.45
C LYS A 432 -18.15 5.79 33.03
N MET A 433 -18.22 6.08 34.33
CA MET A 433 -17.18 6.87 35.02
C MET A 433 -15.83 6.15 35.02
N GLY A 434 -15.84 4.83 35.28
CA GLY A 434 -14.66 3.97 35.26
C GLY A 434 -13.97 3.94 33.90
N ALA A 435 -14.74 3.79 32.82
CA ALA A 435 -14.21 3.84 31.45
C ALA A 435 -13.68 5.23 31.09
N LEU A 436 -14.33 6.31 31.53
CA LEU A 436 -13.88 7.68 31.27
C LEU A 436 -12.50 7.93 31.89
N VAL A 437 -12.32 7.59 33.16
CA VAL A 437 -11.06 7.84 33.87
C VAL A 437 -9.95 6.92 33.36
N ALA A 438 -10.25 5.67 33.03
CA ALA A 438 -9.30 4.74 32.43
C ALA A 438 -8.85 5.18 31.03
N ALA A 439 -9.77 5.65 30.19
CA ALA A 439 -9.47 6.18 28.87
C ALA A 439 -8.60 7.44 28.97
N PHE A 440 -8.86 8.33 29.94
CA PHE A 440 -8.02 9.50 30.21
C PHE A 440 -6.58 9.07 30.55
N SER A 441 -6.42 8.13 31.49
CA SER A 441 -5.11 7.62 31.90
C SER A 441 -4.35 6.94 30.76
N ALA A 442 -5.02 6.13 29.92
CA ALA A 442 -4.41 5.56 28.72
C ALA A 442 -4.00 6.65 27.71
N GLY A 443 -4.79 7.72 27.59
CA GLY A 443 -4.48 8.89 26.78
C GLY A 443 -3.21 9.61 27.24
N VAL A 444 -2.96 9.69 28.56
CA VAL A 444 -1.72 10.26 29.10
C VAL A 444 -0.50 9.47 28.66
N VAL A 445 -0.55 8.13 28.71
CA VAL A 445 0.53 7.27 28.21
C VAL A 445 0.79 7.51 26.72
N ALA A 446 -0.27 7.69 25.93
CA ALA A 446 -0.13 8.01 24.50
C ALA A 446 0.56 9.36 24.27
N VAL A 447 0.22 10.39 25.05
CA VAL A 447 0.88 11.70 24.98
C VAL A 447 2.35 11.61 25.40
N VAL A 448 2.65 10.87 26.46
CA VAL A 448 4.03 10.62 26.89
C VAL A 448 4.82 9.95 25.78
N GLY A 449 4.27 8.92 25.13
CA GLY A 449 4.93 8.23 24.02
C GLY A 449 5.25 9.13 22.81
N GLN A 450 4.47 10.18 22.58
CA GLN A 450 4.74 11.15 21.51
C GLN A 450 5.83 12.17 21.87
N ALA A 451 5.97 12.48 23.16
CA ALA A 451 6.91 13.49 23.64
C ALA A 451 8.24 12.90 24.14
N ALA A 452 8.27 11.61 24.44
CA ALA A 452 9.42 10.89 24.95
C ALA A 452 10.63 10.97 24.02
N SER A 453 11.83 10.86 24.61
CA SER A 453 13.02 10.57 23.84
C SER A 453 12.95 9.17 23.22
N THR A 454 13.84 8.91 22.27
CA THR A 454 13.76 7.74 21.41
C THR A 454 14.98 6.88 21.62
N LEU A 455 14.80 5.60 21.88
CA LEU A 455 15.85 4.61 22.06
C LEU A 455 15.96 3.74 20.82
N ILE A 456 17.18 3.34 20.45
CA ILE A 456 17.42 2.37 19.39
C ILE A 456 17.69 1.01 20.03
N ILE A 457 16.82 0.05 19.77
CA ILE A 457 16.93 -1.31 20.33
C ILE A 457 16.89 -2.37 19.21
N PRO A 458 17.46 -3.56 19.44
CA PRO A 458 17.31 -4.69 18.53
C PRO A 458 15.84 -5.17 18.52
N GLY A 459 15.25 -5.31 17.34
CA GLY A 459 13.87 -5.74 17.14
C GLY A 459 13.56 -6.16 15.71
N LEU A 460 12.29 -6.03 15.32
CA LEU A 460 11.81 -6.32 13.98
C LEU A 460 11.62 -5.02 13.22
N GLN A 461 12.65 -4.62 12.47
CA GLN A 461 12.63 -3.40 11.68
C GLN A 461 11.56 -3.47 10.57
N PRO A 462 10.63 -2.51 10.53
CA PRO A 462 9.64 -2.46 9.47
C PRO A 462 10.28 -1.98 8.17
N GLN A 463 9.88 -2.60 7.06
CA GLN A 463 10.27 -2.24 5.70
C GLN A 463 9.04 -2.03 4.84
N ASN A 464 9.13 -1.09 3.89
CA ASN A 464 8.07 -0.84 2.92
C ASN A 464 7.82 -2.11 2.11
N GLY A 465 6.62 -2.65 2.26
CA GLY A 465 6.05 -3.59 1.33
C GLY A 465 5.63 -2.89 0.05
N VAL A 466 5.47 -3.65 -1.03
CA VAL A 466 4.89 -3.16 -2.29
C VAL A 466 3.74 -4.08 -2.66
N VAL A 467 2.58 -3.53 -3.00
CA VAL A 467 1.42 -4.29 -3.47
C VAL A 467 1.28 -4.12 -4.98
N LEU A 468 0.95 -5.20 -5.68
CA LEU A 468 0.59 -5.12 -7.09
C LEU A 468 -0.89 -4.77 -7.17
N GLU A 469 -1.18 -3.58 -7.70
CA GLU A 469 -2.55 -3.17 -7.97
C GLU A 469 -2.79 -3.13 -9.48
N VAL A 470 -3.61 -4.06 -9.97
CA VAL A 470 -4.09 -4.05 -11.35
C VAL A 470 -5.41 -3.25 -11.38
N SER A 471 -5.30 -1.92 -11.42
CA SER A 471 -6.44 -1.01 -11.23
C SER A 471 -7.54 -1.21 -12.29
N LYS A 472 -7.19 -1.70 -13.49
CA LYS A 472 -8.13 -1.83 -14.60
C LYS A 472 -7.91 -3.10 -15.42
N TRP A 473 -8.36 -4.24 -14.89
CA TRP A 473 -8.37 -5.54 -15.58
C TRP A 473 -8.98 -5.50 -16.99
N ALA A 474 -9.97 -4.62 -17.22
CA ALA A 474 -10.58 -4.42 -18.54
C ALA A 474 -9.54 -4.10 -19.64
N TYR A 475 -8.53 -3.27 -19.36
CA TYR A 475 -7.50 -2.96 -20.35
C TYR A 475 -6.54 -4.12 -20.59
N VAL A 476 -6.24 -4.92 -19.54
CA VAL A 476 -5.43 -6.14 -19.68
C VAL A 476 -6.14 -7.12 -20.63
N HIS A 477 -7.43 -7.37 -20.41
CA HIS A 477 -8.24 -8.22 -21.28
C HIS A 477 -8.35 -7.67 -22.70
N LEU A 478 -8.55 -6.36 -22.84
CA LEU A 478 -8.67 -5.70 -24.13
C LEU A 478 -7.38 -5.83 -24.94
N ILE A 479 -6.22 -5.51 -24.38
CA ILE A 479 -4.95 -5.55 -25.11
C ILE A 479 -4.57 -6.98 -25.49
N LEU A 480 -4.61 -7.91 -24.54
CA LEU A 480 -4.23 -9.30 -24.78
C LEU A 480 -5.24 -9.99 -25.72
N GLY A 481 -6.53 -9.77 -25.51
CA GLY A 481 -7.61 -10.32 -26.33
C GLY A 481 -7.61 -9.77 -27.75
N LEU A 482 -7.47 -8.45 -27.92
CA LEU A 482 -7.41 -7.83 -29.25
C LEU A 482 -6.18 -8.30 -30.04
N SER A 483 -5.03 -8.45 -29.37
CA SER A 483 -3.81 -8.95 -30.02
C SER A 483 -4.00 -10.36 -30.58
N LEU A 484 -4.60 -11.27 -29.81
CA LEU A 484 -4.90 -12.63 -30.27
C LEU A 484 -5.97 -12.66 -31.36
N ALA A 485 -7.02 -11.84 -31.23
CA ALA A 485 -8.11 -11.79 -32.19
C ALA A 485 -7.63 -11.27 -33.55
N VAL A 486 -6.88 -10.17 -33.58
CA VAL A 486 -6.30 -9.61 -34.81
C VAL A 486 -5.32 -10.60 -35.45
N GLN A 487 -4.45 -11.24 -34.66
CA GLN A 487 -3.52 -12.24 -35.17
C GLN A 487 -4.26 -13.43 -35.82
N LEU A 488 -5.35 -13.91 -35.20
CA LEU A 488 -6.15 -15.00 -35.75
C LEU A 488 -6.87 -14.60 -37.03
N LEU A 489 -7.54 -13.44 -37.03
CA LEU A 489 -8.29 -12.94 -38.20
C LEU A 489 -7.37 -12.73 -39.40
N LEU A 490 -6.19 -12.15 -39.20
CA LEU A 490 -5.18 -12.00 -40.24
C LEU A 490 -4.67 -13.36 -40.73
N GLY A 491 -4.39 -14.30 -39.82
CA GLY A 491 -3.89 -15.63 -40.17
C GLY A 491 -4.88 -16.45 -40.99
N VAL A 492 -6.17 -16.40 -40.64
CA VAL A 492 -7.24 -17.05 -41.38
C VAL A 492 -7.48 -16.34 -42.72
N GLY A 493 -7.55 -15.02 -42.74
CA GLY A 493 -7.75 -14.22 -43.95
C GLY A 493 -6.65 -14.46 -44.98
N VAL A 494 -5.38 -14.44 -44.56
CA VAL A 494 -4.24 -14.72 -45.44
C VAL A 494 -4.27 -16.16 -45.97
N ALA A 495 -4.61 -17.13 -45.12
CA ALA A 495 -4.72 -18.52 -45.56
C ALA A 495 -5.83 -18.70 -46.62
N ILE A 496 -6.97 -18.00 -46.48
CA ILE A 496 -8.05 -18.03 -47.47
C ILE A 496 -7.59 -17.36 -48.77
N LEU A 497 -7.09 -16.12 -48.70
CA LEU A 497 -6.67 -15.34 -49.87
C LEU A 497 -5.54 -16.02 -50.66
N ALA A 498 -4.58 -16.65 -49.98
CA ALA A 498 -3.50 -17.38 -50.66
C ALA A 498 -3.98 -18.66 -51.38
N ASN A 499 -5.24 -19.08 -51.20
CA ASN A 499 -5.81 -20.30 -51.80
C ASN A 499 -7.09 -20.07 -52.65
N THR A 500 -7.61 -18.85 -52.69
CA THR A 500 -8.63 -18.39 -53.65
C THR A 500 -7.95 -18.14 -54.99
#